data_AF-A0A499VVB1-F1
#
_entry.id   AF-A0A499VVB1-F1
#
_cell.length_a   1.000
_cell.length_b   1.000
_cell.length_c   1.000
_cell.angle_alpha   90.00
_cell.angle_beta   90.00
_cell.angle_gamma   90.00
#
_symmetry.space_group_name_H-M   'P 1'
#
loop_
_entity.id
_entity.type
_entity.pdbx_description
1 polymer ?
#
loop_
_entity_poly.entity_id
_entity_poly.type
_entity_poly.pdbx_seq_one_letter_code
_entity_poly.pdbx_strand_id
1 'polypeptide(L)' 'MAQGTVKWFNAEKGYGFIAVDGGADVFVHYSAIQMDGYRTLEEGQRVDFEISQGQKGRRRTWSDWRPAEARAD' A
#
# COMPACT_ATOMS: atom_id res chain seq x y z
N MET A 1 5.67 11.79 -0.82
CA MET A 1 4.96 12.58 0.22
C MET A 1 3.52 12.78 -0.23
N ALA A 2 2.56 12.21 0.50
CA ALA A 2 1.13 12.33 0.29
C ALA A 2 0.48 12.78 1.60
N GLN A 3 -0.60 13.56 1.50
CA GLN A 3 -1.32 14.07 2.66
C GLN A 3 -2.70 13.44 2.74
N GLY A 4 -3.15 13.23 3.96
CA GLY A 4 -4.47 12.69 4.20
C GLY A 4 -4.95 12.92 5.62
N THR A 5 -6.19 12.52 5.85
CA THR A 5 -6.87 12.62 7.13
C THR A 5 -7.13 11.22 7.64
N VAL A 6 -6.71 10.92 8.87
CA VAL A 6 -6.93 9.63 9.51
C VAL A 6 -8.43 9.42 9.64
N LYS A 7 -8.96 8.41 8.97
CA LYS A 7 -10.39 8.11 8.96
C LYS A 7 -10.80 7.36 10.22
N TRP A 8 -9.93 6.47 10.66
CA TRP A 8 -9.95 5.79 11.95
C TRP A 8 -8.63 5.02 12.10
N PHE A 9 -8.21 4.81 13.34
CA PHE A 9 -7.05 3.99 13.66
C PHE A 9 -7.30 3.25 14.97
N ASN A 10 -7.04 1.94 14.96
CA ASN A 10 -7.16 1.12 16.14
C ASN A 10 -5.76 0.83 16.70
N ALA A 11 -5.40 1.54 17.77
CA ALA A 11 -4.12 1.38 18.44
C ALA A 11 -3.94 -0.02 19.08
N GLU A 12 -5.02 -0.65 19.55
CA GLU A 12 -4.97 -2.00 20.13
C GLU A 12 -4.66 -3.06 19.07
N LYS A 13 -5.23 -2.89 17.88
CA LYS A 13 -5.01 -3.79 16.74
C LYS A 13 -3.77 -3.43 15.92
N GLY A 14 -3.30 -2.18 16.00
CA GLY A 14 -2.14 -1.68 15.28
C GLY A 14 -2.40 -1.41 13.78
N TYR A 15 -3.64 -1.14 13.37
CA TYR A 15 -3.96 -0.80 11.98
C TYR A 15 -5.09 0.22 11.87
N GLY A 16 -5.17 0.89 10.71
CA GLY A 16 -6.20 1.87 10.42
C GLY A 16 -6.30 2.24 8.95
N PHE A 17 -7.07 3.27 8.67
CA PHE A 17 -7.24 3.83 7.33
C PHE A 17 -7.08 5.34 7.35
N ILE A 18 -6.46 5.86 6.29
CA ILE A 18 -6.21 7.27 6.07
C ILE A 18 -6.85 7.65 4.73
N ALA A 19 -7.73 8.64 4.74
CA ALA A 19 -8.30 9.22 3.52
C ALA A 19 -7.28 10.17 2.89
N VAL A 20 -6.75 9.82 1.71
CA VAL A 20 -5.79 10.65 0.97
C VAL A 20 -6.53 11.80 0.28
N ASP A 21 -5.98 13.00 0.36
CA ASP A 21 -6.52 14.14 -0.39
C ASP A 21 -6.31 13.93 -1.90
N GLY A 22 -7.40 13.82 -2.66
CA GLY A 22 -7.36 13.55 -4.10
C GLY A 22 -7.09 12.09 -4.50
N GLY A 23 -7.23 11.14 -3.58
CA GLY A 23 -6.94 9.73 -3.83
C GLY A 23 -7.91 8.74 -3.20
N ALA A 24 -7.52 7.46 -3.24
CA ALA A 24 -8.23 6.40 -2.54
C ALA A 24 -7.81 6.32 -1.06
N ASP A 25 -8.68 5.77 -0.22
CA ASP A 25 -8.35 5.46 1.17
C ASP A 25 -7.15 4.50 1.22
N VAL A 26 -6.14 4.84 2.02
CA VAL A 26 -4.92 4.04 2.20
C VAL A 26 -4.97 3.30 3.52
N PHE A 27 -4.69 2.00 3.46
CA PHE A 27 -4.51 1.18 4.65
C PHE A 27 -3.14 1.45 5.29
N VAL A 28 -3.12 1.66 6.59
CA VAL A 28 -1.89 1.87 7.38
C VAL A 28 -1.77 0.81 8.47
N HIS A 29 -0.56 0.30 8.66
CA HIS A 29 -0.20 -0.65 9.71
C HIS A 29 0.90 -0.05 10.60
N TYR A 30 0.89 -0.33 11.90
CA TYR A 30 1.83 0.25 12.87
C TYR A 30 3.31 0.03 12.49
N SER A 31 3.59 -1.07 11.79
CA SER A 31 4.94 -1.39 11.29
C SER A 31 5.47 -0.36 10.29
N ALA A 32 4.57 0.27 9.52
CA ALA A 32 4.92 1.30 8.53
C ALA A 32 5.11 2.70 9.15
N ILE A 33 4.65 2.92 10.39
CA ILE A 33 4.76 4.22 11.07
C ILE A 33 6.17 4.34 11.64
N GLN A 34 7.07 5.05 10.95
CA GLN A 34 8.43 5.33 11.47
C GLN A 34 8.39 6.54 12.40
N MET A 35 8.12 6.30 13.68
CA MET A 35 8.20 7.29 14.75
C MET A 35 8.83 6.63 15.99
N ASP A 36 9.69 7.38 16.68
CA ASP A 36 10.20 7.04 18.01
C ASP A 36 9.08 7.23 19.05
N GLY A 37 8.60 6.13 19.62
CA GLY A 37 7.59 6.13 20.70
C GLY A 37 6.25 5.47 20.35
N TYR A 38 5.16 5.96 20.96
CA TYR A 38 3.80 5.45 20.78
C TYR A 38 3.25 5.85 19.41
N ARG A 39 3.09 4.86 18.52
CA ARG A 39 2.64 5.03 17.13
C ARG A 39 1.12 5.03 17.02
N THR A 40 0.47 6.03 17.59
CA THR A 40 -0.99 6.17 17.52
C THR A 40 -1.41 7.31 16.60
N LEU A 41 -2.39 7.05 15.75
CA LEU A 41 -3.02 8.05 14.91
C LEU A 41 -4.40 8.37 15.49
N GLU A 42 -4.76 9.65 15.56
CA GLU A 42 -6.07 10.09 16.04
C GLU A 42 -7.03 10.27 14.85
N GLU A 43 -8.30 9.90 15.01
CA GLU A 43 -9.33 10.14 13.99
C GLU A 43 -9.48 11.64 13.70
N GLY A 44 -9.55 12.00 12.42
CA GLY A 44 -9.60 13.39 11.97
C GLY A 44 -8.23 14.10 11.94
N GLN A 45 -7.16 13.46 12.44
CA GLN A 45 -5.82 14.04 12.38
C GLN A 45 -5.30 14.10 10.95
N ARG A 46 -4.73 15.24 10.58
CA ARG A 46 -4.05 15.43 9.30
C ARG A 46 -2.62 14.93 9.39
N VAL A 47 -2.24 14.04 8.48
CA VAL A 47 -0.93 13.39 8.48
C VAL A 47 -0.30 13.44 7.10
N ASP A 48 1.02 13.61 7.08
CA ASP A 48 1.85 13.46 5.88
C ASP A 48 2.54 12.09 5.94
N PHE A 49 2.42 11.32 4.86
CA PHE A 49 2.94 9.96 4.78
C PHE A 49 3.42 9.65 3.37
N GLU A 50 4.32 8.69 3.26
CA GLU A 50 4.77 8.21 1.97
C GLU A 50 4.02 6.92 1.59
N ILE A 51 3.23 7.00 0.53
CA ILE A 51 2.60 5.81 -0.06
C ILE A 51 3.68 5.08 -0.85
N SER A 52 4.36 4.15 -0.20
CA SER A 52 5.21 3.20 -0.90
C SER A 52 4.31 2.15 -1.55
N GLN A 53 4.12 2.23 -2.86
CA GLN A 53 3.53 1.13 -3.64
C GLN A 53 4.51 -0.04 -3.58
N GLY A 54 4.42 -0.84 -2.52
CA GLY A 54 5.10 -2.13 -2.44
C GLY A 54 4.83 -2.87 -3.74
N GLN A 55 5.88 -3.37 -4.37
CA GLN A 55 5.92 -3.98 -5.69
C GLN A 55 4.90 -5.13 -5.83
N LYS A 56 3.61 -4.82 -5.96
CA LYS A 56 2.60 -5.76 -6.43
C LYS A 56 2.53 -5.63 -7.95
N GLY A 57 3.68 -5.75 -8.57
CA GLY A 57 3.91 -5.56 -9.99
C GLY A 57 4.79 -6.68 -10.52
N ARG A 58 4.12 -7.64 -11.17
CA ARG A 58 4.66 -8.62 -12.13
C ARG A 58 5.31 -9.88 -11.55
N ARG A 59 4.48 -10.87 -11.21
CA ARG A 59 4.80 -12.25 -11.58
C ARG A 59 3.89 -12.70 -12.73
N ARG A 60 4.22 -12.22 -13.94
CA ARG A 60 3.93 -12.92 -15.20
C ARG A 60 5.28 -13.23 -15.82
N THR A 61 6.00 -14.20 -15.26
CA THR A 61 7.01 -14.90 -16.04
C THR A 61 6.24 -15.84 -16.95
N TRP A 62 5.94 -15.40 -18.16
CA TRP A 62 5.69 -16.34 -19.24
C TRP A 62 7.05 -16.98 -19.52
N SER A 63 7.32 -18.11 -18.86
CA SER A 63 8.42 -18.96 -19.25
C SER A 63 7.92 -19.81 -20.41
N ASP A 64 8.47 -19.53 -21.59
CA ASP A 64 8.41 -20.36 -22.78
C ASP A 64 7.14 -20.25 -23.65
N TRP A 65 7.17 -19.28 -24.56
CA TRP A 65 6.31 -19.17 -25.74
C TRP A 65 6.78 -20.21 -26.77
N ARG A 66 5.88 -21.09 -27.24
CA ARG A 66 6.17 -21.99 -28.37
C ARG A 66 5.87 -21.28 -29.69
N PRO A 67 6.82 -21.14 -30.63
CA PRO A 67 6.52 -20.68 -31.98
C PRO A 67 5.61 -21.69 -32.71
N ALA A 68 4.71 -21.16 -33.55
CA ALA A 68 3.64 -21.89 -34.24
C ALA A 68 4.09 -22.59 -35.55
N GLU A 69 5.36 -22.97 -35.69
CA GLU A 69 5.93 -23.52 -36.94
C GLU A 69 6.56 -24.91 -36.76
N ALA A 70 5.84 -25.83 -36.13
CA ALA A 70 6.08 -27.26 -36.35
C ALA A 70 4.93 -27.82 -37.19
N ARG A 71 4.87 -27.39 -38.45
CA ARG A 71 4.14 -28.07 -39.52
C ARG A 71 5.11 -28.46 -40.62
N ALA A 72 5.05 -29.73 -41.01
CA ALA A 72 5.64 -30.40 -42.17
C ALA A 72 7.15 -30.70 -42.11
N ASP A 73 7.50 -31.98 -41.92
CA ASP A 73 7.63 -32.97 -43.02
C ASP A 73 7.12 -34.33 -42.51
#